data_AF-A0A0Q6Z5U2-F1
#
_entry.id   AF-A0A0Q6Z5U2-F1
#
_cell.length_a   1.000
_cell.length_b   1.000
_cell.length_c   1.000
_cell.angle_alpha   90.00
_cell.angle_beta   90.00
_cell.angle_gamma   90.00
#
_symmetry.space_group_name_H-M   'P 1'
#
loop_
_entity.id
_entity.type
_entity.pdbx_description
1 polymer ?
#
loop_
_entity_poly.entity_id
_entity_poly.type
_entity_poly.pdbx_seq_one_letter_code
_entity_poly.pdbx_strand_id
1 'polypeptide(L)'
;MFDPAFHETWAAYLEHRSLHPAADGGPGLPLAERLAKVTGNDLPADRVFHPAIDLRNEATVALLLAGETEMDRQAVARYADALARERRRRPGFSTAAVRDDLTRRHLLRVWQCPVERFDAEASARGLVCGARAVETAKRLVPGLLDEMTATTEVTEATCGGR
;
A
#
# COMPACT_ATOMS: atom_id res chain seq x y z
N MET A 1 0.23 -0.15 -3.56
CA MET A 1 -0.53 -1.09 -2.68
C MET A 1 -1.13 -2.24 -3.46
N PHE A 2 -1.78 -2.00 -4.60
CA PHE A 2 -2.47 -3.03 -5.38
C PHE A 2 -1.68 -3.58 -6.57
N ASP A 3 -0.68 -2.82 -7.04
CA ASP A 3 0.26 -3.30 -8.05
C ASP A 3 1.01 -4.56 -7.56
N PRO A 4 0.87 -5.72 -8.24
CA PRO A 4 1.59 -6.94 -7.90
C PRO A 4 3.12 -6.80 -8.01
N ALA A 5 3.61 -5.95 -8.92
CA ALA A 5 5.03 -5.73 -9.17
C ALA A 5 5.65 -4.65 -8.26
N PHE A 6 4.86 -4.04 -7.36
CA PHE A 6 5.32 -2.92 -6.53
C PHE A 6 6.54 -3.25 -5.65
N HIS A 7 6.80 -4.53 -5.38
CA HIS A 7 8.00 -4.96 -4.67
C HIS A 7 9.30 -4.59 -5.40
N GLU A 8 9.29 -4.58 -6.74
CA GLU A 8 10.42 -4.15 -7.56
C GLU A 8 10.62 -2.63 -7.44
N THR A 9 9.52 -1.86 -7.51
CA THR A 9 9.53 -0.41 -7.29
C THR A 9 10.06 -0.05 -5.91
N TRP A 10 9.63 -0.80 -4.88
CA TRP A 10 10.09 -0.58 -3.52
C TRP A 10 11.58 -0.91 -3.36
N ALA A 11 12.05 -2.02 -3.93
CA ALA A 11 13.47 -2.36 -3.94
C ALA A 11 14.32 -1.28 -4.65
N ALA A 12 13.87 -0.78 -5.80
CA ALA A 12 14.52 0.30 -6.53
C ALA A 12 14.57 1.61 -5.70
N TYR A 13 13.50 1.91 -4.95
CA TYR A 13 13.47 3.04 -4.03
C TYR A 13 14.47 2.88 -2.88
N LEU A 14 14.55 1.70 -2.27
CA LEU A 14 15.52 1.42 -1.21
C LEU A 14 16.96 1.53 -1.73
N GLU A 15 17.24 1.05 -2.94
CA GLU A 15 18.53 1.21 -3.62
C GLU A 15 18.86 2.69 -3.82
N HIS A 16 17.92 3.45 -4.39
CA HIS A 16 18.08 4.89 -4.61
C HIS A 16 18.40 5.63 -3.31
N ARG A 17 17.68 5.32 -2.21
CA ARG A 17 17.91 5.95 -0.90
C ARG A 17 19.22 5.52 -0.26
N SER A 18 19.66 4.28 -0.49
CA SER A 18 20.95 3.80 0.00
C SER A 18 22.12 4.50 -0.66
N LEU A 19 22.00 4.81 -1.96
CA LEU A 19 22.98 5.55 -2.75
C LEU A 19 22.94 7.07 -2.50
N HIS A 20 21.77 7.61 -2.16
CA HIS A 20 21.56 9.04 -1.93
C HIS A 20 20.99 9.29 -0.54
N PRO A 21 21.77 9.04 0.53
CA PRO A 21 21.33 9.33 1.88
C PRO A 21 21.06 10.83 2.06
N ALA A 22 20.21 11.18 3.02
CA ALA A 22 20.03 12.59 3.40
C ALA A 22 21.37 13.20 3.87
N ALA A 23 21.48 14.53 3.92
CA ALA A 23 22.74 15.25 4.15
C ALA A 23 23.56 14.76 5.37
N ASP A 24 22.92 14.16 6.37
CA ASP A 24 23.54 13.69 7.62
C ASP A 24 23.85 12.18 7.60
N GLY A 25 23.49 11.47 6.52
CA GLY A 25 23.36 10.02 6.44
C GLY A 25 24.57 9.28 5.87
N GLY A 26 25.80 9.67 6.20
CA GLY A 26 27.02 8.97 5.77
C GLY A 26 27.18 8.84 4.24
N PRO A 27 28.17 8.08 3.76
CA PRO A 27 28.36 7.89 2.33
C PRO A 27 27.24 7.04 1.72
N GLY A 28 26.89 7.37 0.47
CA GLY A 28 26.05 6.54 -0.39
C GLY A 28 26.74 5.21 -0.68
N LEU A 29 25.99 4.11 -0.57
CA LEU A 29 26.49 2.74 -0.79
C LEU A 29 25.41 1.92 -1.49
N PRO A 30 25.78 0.91 -2.30
CA PRO A 30 24.83 -0.06 -2.82
C PRO A 30 24.01 -0.70 -1.69
N LEU A 31 22.73 -0.97 -1.92
CA LEU A 31 21.85 -1.50 -0.87
C LEU A 31 22.35 -2.83 -0.30
N ALA A 32 22.86 -3.71 -1.16
CA ALA A 32 23.43 -4.99 -0.76
C ALA A 32 24.62 -4.82 0.21
N GLU A 33 25.51 -3.86 -0.06
CA GLU A 33 26.64 -3.57 0.84
C GLU A 33 26.16 -2.99 2.18
N ARG A 34 25.16 -2.10 2.14
CA ARG A 34 24.56 -1.55 3.35
C ARG A 34 23.87 -2.63 4.17
N LEU A 35 23.15 -3.54 3.51
CA LEU A 35 22.49 -4.68 4.15
C LEU A 35 23.50 -5.62 4.80
N ALA A 36 24.57 -5.98 4.09
CA ALA A 36 25.64 -6.83 4.60
C ALA A 36 26.27 -6.25 5.89
N LYS A 37 26.47 -4.92 5.94
CA LYS A 37 27.03 -4.25 7.12
C LYS A 37 26.08 -4.27 8.33
N VAL A 38 24.77 -4.28 8.12
CA VAL A 38 23.77 -4.18 9.19
C VAL A 38 23.32 -5.56 9.68
N THR A 39 23.16 -6.52 8.78
CA THR A 39 22.54 -7.82 9.08
C THR A 39 23.39 -9.02 8.72
N GLY A 40 24.58 -8.85 8.12
CA GLY A 40 25.32 -9.97 7.55
C GLY A 40 24.62 -10.64 6.35
N ASN A 41 23.58 -10.00 5.78
CA ASN A 41 22.68 -10.53 4.75
C ASN A 41 21.67 -11.60 5.21
N ASP A 42 21.40 -11.72 6.51
CA ASP A 42 20.46 -12.70 7.04
C ASP A 42 18.98 -12.38 6.75
N LEU A 43 18.69 -11.13 6.39
CA LEU A 43 17.33 -10.63 6.12
C LEU A 43 17.29 -9.80 4.84
N PRO A 44 16.19 -9.83 4.09
CA PRO A 44 16.02 -8.99 2.91
C PRO A 44 15.84 -7.51 3.28
N ALA A 45 16.24 -6.62 2.38
CA ALA A 45 16.29 -5.18 2.63
C ALA A 45 14.93 -4.58 3.02
N ASP A 46 13.83 -5.05 2.43
CA ASP A 46 12.47 -4.58 2.72
C ASP A 46 12.01 -4.90 4.16
N ARG A 47 12.66 -5.85 4.84
CA ARG A 47 12.39 -6.14 6.26
C ARG A 47 13.26 -5.33 7.21
N VAL A 48 14.39 -4.83 6.73
CA VAL A 48 15.39 -4.13 7.54
C VAL A 48 15.22 -2.61 7.45
N PHE A 49 14.99 -2.09 6.26
CA PHE A 49 14.96 -0.66 5.99
C PHE A 49 13.53 -0.15 5.73
N HIS A 50 13.08 0.75 6.60
CA HIS A 50 11.76 1.39 6.53
C HIS A 50 11.92 2.92 6.54
N PRO A 51 12.54 3.52 5.50
CA PRO A 51 12.79 4.95 5.47
C PRO A 51 11.46 5.73 5.37
N ALA A 52 11.43 6.91 5.99
CA ALA A 52 10.34 7.85 5.78
C ALA A 52 10.34 8.33 4.31
N ILE A 53 9.16 8.32 3.68
CA ILE A 53 8.97 8.77 2.30
C ILE A 53 8.78 10.29 2.30
N ASP A 54 9.68 11.03 1.66
CA ASP A 54 9.51 12.47 1.45
C ASP A 54 8.74 12.73 0.16
N LEU A 55 7.45 13.01 0.29
CA LEU A 55 6.56 13.32 -0.83
C LEU A 55 6.81 14.69 -1.46
N ARG A 56 7.70 15.52 -0.89
CA ARG A 56 8.13 16.78 -1.51
C ARG A 56 9.27 16.56 -2.50
N ASN A 57 9.93 15.39 -2.45
CA ASN A 57 10.96 15.04 -3.40
C ASN A 57 10.32 14.44 -4.66
N GLU A 58 10.29 15.21 -5.74
CA GLU A 58 9.69 14.82 -7.01
C GLU A 58 10.30 13.53 -7.59
N ALA A 59 11.61 13.30 -7.41
CA ALA A 59 12.25 12.07 -7.88
C ALA A 59 11.77 10.83 -7.09
N THR A 60 11.54 10.98 -5.78
CA THR A 60 10.95 9.92 -4.95
C THR A 60 9.52 9.63 -5.38
N VAL A 61 8.71 10.67 -5.63
CA VAL A 61 7.33 10.53 -6.08
C VAL A 61 7.29 9.87 -7.47
N ALA A 62 8.09 10.34 -8.42
CA ALA A 62 8.16 9.79 -9.76
C ALA A 62 8.56 8.31 -9.76
N LEU A 63 9.51 7.91 -8.90
CA LEU A 63 9.93 6.52 -8.77
C LEU A 63 8.81 5.64 -8.19
N LEU A 64 8.19 6.06 -7.08
CA LEU A 64 7.17 5.28 -6.38
C LEU A 64 5.84 5.20 -7.16
N LEU A 65 5.55 6.19 -8.02
CA LEU A 65 4.34 6.24 -8.83
C LEU A 65 4.57 5.88 -10.30
N ALA A 66 5.76 5.37 -10.66
CA ALA A 66 6.11 5.07 -12.05
C ALA A 66 5.14 4.09 -12.73
N GLY A 67 4.61 3.13 -11.97
CA GLY A 67 3.63 2.15 -12.44
C GLY A 67 2.16 2.57 -12.29
N GLU A 68 1.88 3.76 -11.74
CA GLU A 68 0.52 4.21 -11.47
C GLU A 68 -0.16 4.69 -12.76
N THR A 69 -1.31 4.11 -13.08
CA THR A 69 -2.13 4.52 -14.22
C THR A 69 -3.11 5.63 -13.85
N GLU A 70 -3.65 6.32 -14.85
CA GLU A 70 -4.70 7.31 -14.62
C GLU A 70 -5.96 6.68 -14.00
N MET A 71 -6.25 5.42 -14.33
CA MET A 71 -7.36 4.67 -13.74
C MET A 71 -7.14 4.41 -12.24
N ASP A 72 -5.89 4.12 -11.84
CA ASP A 72 -5.54 3.94 -10.43
C ASP A 72 -5.75 5.23 -9.64
N ARG A 73 -5.31 6.37 -10.19
CA ARG A 73 -5.52 7.69 -9.56
C ARG A 73 -7.00 8.00 -9.39
N GLN A 74 -7.81 7.74 -10.41
CA GLN A 74 -9.25 7.92 -10.35
C GLN A 74 -9.89 6.99 -9.30
N ALA A 75 -9.44 5.74 -9.20
CA ALA A 75 -9.93 4.82 -8.18
C ALA A 75 -9.60 5.33 -6.76
N VAL A 76 -8.36 5.77 -6.53
CA VAL A 76 -7.94 6.36 -5.25
C VAL A 76 -8.79 7.59 -4.90
N ALA A 77 -9.02 8.48 -5.87
CA ALA A 77 -9.87 9.66 -5.68
C ALA A 77 -11.32 9.27 -5.30
N ARG A 78 -11.93 8.33 -6.04
CA ARG A 78 -13.28 7.83 -5.73
C ARG A 78 -13.38 7.25 -4.33
N TYR A 79 -12.36 6.51 -3.89
CA TYR A 79 -12.33 5.89 -2.56
C TYR A 79 -12.14 6.93 -1.45
N ALA A 80 -11.31 7.95 -1.70
CA ALA A 80 -11.17 9.08 -0.79
C ALA A 80 -12.48 9.86 -0.63
N ASP A 81 -13.20 10.08 -1.74
CA ASP A 81 -14.52 10.71 -1.72
C ASP A 81 -15.56 9.88 -0.95
N ALA A 82 -15.54 8.55 -1.11
CA ALA A 82 -16.40 7.64 -0.35
C ALA A 82 -16.15 7.76 1.16
N LEU A 83 -14.88 7.76 1.58
CA LEU A 83 -14.51 7.99 2.97
C LEU A 83 -14.98 9.35 3.48
N ALA A 84 -14.85 10.41 2.67
CA ALA A 84 -15.31 11.74 3.03
C ALA A 84 -16.85 11.80 3.15
N ARG A 85 -17.59 11.11 2.28
CA ARG A 85 -19.05 10.98 2.37
C ARG A 85 -19.47 10.29 3.66
N GLU A 86 -18.84 9.18 4.04
CA GLU A 86 -19.19 8.46 5.27
C GLU A 86 -18.93 9.29 6.52
N ARG A 87 -17.82 10.04 6.56
CA ARG A 87 -17.54 11.00 7.65
C ARG A 87 -18.61 12.09 7.78
N ARG A 88 -19.15 12.58 6.65
CA ARG A 88 -20.24 13.57 6.65
C ARG A 88 -21.57 12.96 7.09
N ARG A 89 -21.88 11.75 6.66
CA ARG A 89 -23.14 11.05 6.97
C ARG A 89 -23.21 10.60 8.44
N ARG A 90 -22.08 10.21 9.01
CA ARG A 90 -21.98 9.66 10.36
C ARG A 90 -20.99 10.48 11.18
N PRO A 91 -21.45 11.54 11.88
CA PRO A 91 -20.61 12.29 12.79
C PRO A 91 -19.91 11.36 13.79
N GLY A 92 -18.59 11.47 13.91
CA GLY A 92 -17.77 10.59 14.74
C GLY A 92 -17.24 9.33 14.04
N PHE A 93 -17.58 9.10 12.77
CA PHE A 93 -16.99 7.99 12.02
C PHE A 93 -15.46 8.14 11.91
N SER A 94 -14.76 7.09 12.32
CA SER A 94 -13.32 6.95 12.20
C SER A 94 -12.99 5.64 11.51
N THR A 95 -11.88 5.60 10.77
CA THR A 95 -11.36 4.36 10.19
C THR A 95 -10.99 3.35 11.26
N ALA A 96 -10.79 3.76 12.51
CA ALA A 96 -10.61 2.85 13.65
C ALA A 96 -11.83 1.93 13.89
N ALA A 97 -13.03 2.33 13.46
CA ALA A 97 -14.24 1.51 13.55
C ALA A 97 -14.31 0.42 12.45
N VAL A 98 -13.44 0.49 11.44
CA VAL A 98 -13.35 -0.54 10.40
C VAL A 98 -12.63 -1.76 10.96
N ARG A 99 -13.25 -2.93 10.81
CA ARG A 99 -12.71 -4.19 11.32
C ARG A 99 -11.40 -4.59 10.63
N ASP A 100 -10.39 -4.89 11.45
CA ASP A 100 -9.07 -5.36 11.03
C ASP A 100 -9.17 -6.68 10.26
N ASP A 101 -9.96 -7.63 10.75
CA ASP A 101 -10.11 -8.97 10.15
C ASP A 101 -10.72 -8.91 8.74
N LEU A 102 -11.66 -7.99 8.53
CA LEU A 102 -12.28 -7.77 7.24
C LEU A 102 -11.26 -7.18 6.27
N THR A 103 -10.56 -6.14 6.70
CA THR A 103 -9.54 -5.46 5.89
C THR A 103 -8.39 -6.41 5.54
N ARG A 104 -7.91 -7.21 6.50
CA ARG A 104 -6.91 -8.25 6.28
C ARG A 104 -7.37 -9.28 5.25
N ARG A 105 -8.60 -9.79 5.35
CA ARG A 105 -9.14 -10.77 4.38
C ARG A 105 -9.18 -10.20 2.96
N HIS A 106 -9.54 -8.93 2.80
CA HIS A 106 -9.51 -8.29 1.50
C HIS A 106 -8.09 -8.15 0.96
N LEU A 107 -7.13 -7.71 1.78
CA LEU A 107 -5.74 -7.62 1.36
C LEU A 107 -5.16 -8.98 0.96
N LEU A 108 -5.41 -10.05 1.72
CA LEU A 108 -4.98 -11.41 1.37
C LEU A 108 -5.52 -11.86 0.01
N ARG A 109 -6.78 -11.53 -0.28
CA ARG A 109 -7.42 -11.84 -1.58
C ARG A 109 -6.79 -11.03 -2.71
N VAL A 110 -6.65 -9.73 -2.53
CA VAL A 110 -6.14 -8.83 -3.57
C VAL A 110 -4.67 -9.11 -3.86
N TRP A 111 -3.86 -9.36 -2.83
CA TRP A 111 -2.45 -9.71 -2.98
C TRP A 111 -2.21 -11.18 -3.33
N GLN A 112 -3.27 -12.01 -3.33
CA GLN A 112 -3.20 -13.44 -3.62
C GLN A 112 -2.11 -14.16 -2.81
N CYS A 113 -1.99 -13.83 -1.51
CA CYS A 113 -0.94 -14.36 -0.66
C CYS A 113 -1.50 -15.17 0.52
N PRO A 114 -0.77 -16.20 0.98
CA PRO A 114 -1.16 -16.96 2.17
C PRO A 114 -0.90 -16.13 3.44
N VAL A 115 -1.62 -16.45 4.51
CA VAL A 115 -1.61 -15.68 5.78
C VAL A 115 -0.21 -15.60 6.37
N GLU A 116 0.57 -16.67 6.26
CA GLU A 116 1.92 -16.82 6.80
C GLU A 116 2.92 -15.87 6.13
N ARG A 117 2.63 -15.44 4.89
CA ARG A 117 3.47 -14.50 4.14
C ARG A 117 3.01 -13.06 4.22
N PHE A 118 1.89 -12.77 4.88
CA PHE A 118 1.26 -11.47 4.84
C PHE A 118 2.16 -10.32 5.32
N ASP A 119 2.92 -10.52 6.41
CA ASP A 119 3.85 -9.51 6.92
C ASP A 119 5.03 -9.27 5.97
N ALA A 120 5.51 -10.32 5.30
CA ALA A 120 6.55 -10.22 4.30
C ALA A 120 6.06 -9.46 3.07
N GLU A 121 4.85 -9.77 2.59
CA GLU A 121 4.23 -9.08 1.46
C GLU A 121 3.92 -7.61 1.76
N ALA A 122 3.58 -7.28 3.01
CA ALA A 122 3.44 -5.90 3.47
C ALA A 122 4.79 -5.16 3.49
N SER A 123 5.84 -5.80 4.01
CA SER A 123 7.21 -5.25 4.04
C SER A 123 7.72 -4.95 2.63
N ALA A 124 7.57 -5.91 1.72
CA ALA A 124 7.92 -5.79 0.30
C ALA A 124 7.15 -4.65 -0.42
N ARG A 125 6.04 -4.19 0.14
CA ARG A 125 5.25 -3.06 -0.38
C ARG A 125 5.48 -1.74 0.37
N GLY A 126 6.52 -1.68 1.21
CA GLY A 126 6.86 -0.50 2.01
C GLY A 126 5.90 -0.21 3.17
N LEU A 127 5.08 -1.19 3.57
CA LEU A 127 4.11 -1.05 4.65
C LEU A 127 4.62 -1.57 6.00
N VAL A 128 5.90 -1.92 6.11
CA VAL A 128 6.58 -2.41 7.33
C VAL A 128 6.10 -3.78 7.84
N CYS A 129 4.80 -3.97 8.04
CA CYS A 129 4.21 -5.23 8.48
C CYS A 129 2.71 -5.28 8.15
N GLY A 130 2.08 -6.44 8.30
CA GLY A 130 0.68 -6.65 7.99
C GLY A 130 -0.26 -5.81 8.84
N ALA A 131 0.07 -5.54 10.11
CA ALA A 131 -0.73 -4.64 10.95
C ALA A 131 -0.77 -3.21 10.39
N ARG A 132 0.38 -2.69 9.94
CA ARG A 132 0.47 -1.37 9.30
C ARG A 132 -0.20 -1.34 7.93
N ALA A 133 -0.12 -2.43 7.17
CA ALA A 133 -0.87 -2.58 5.93
C ALA A 133 -2.38 -2.50 6.14
N VAL A 134 -2.89 -3.22 7.16
CA VAL A 134 -4.30 -3.18 7.55
C VAL A 134 -4.72 -1.76 7.93
N GLU A 135 -3.99 -1.10 8.84
CA GLU A 135 -4.32 0.28 9.24
C GLU A 135 -4.35 1.26 8.07
N THR A 136 -3.42 1.11 7.12
CA THR A 136 -3.38 1.94 5.91
C THR A 136 -4.58 1.66 5.00
N ALA A 137 -4.93 0.39 4.81
CA ALA A 137 -6.00 -0.04 3.92
C ALA A 137 -7.41 0.25 4.46
N LYS A 138 -7.60 0.41 5.78
CA LYS A 138 -8.92 0.77 6.37
C LYS A 138 -9.53 2.03 5.76
N ARG A 139 -8.71 2.96 5.26
CA ARG A 139 -9.15 4.20 4.58
C ARG A 139 -9.83 3.93 3.24
N LEU A 140 -9.53 2.79 2.61
CA LEU A 140 -10.03 2.40 1.29
C LEU A 140 -11.34 1.59 1.39
N VAL A 141 -11.64 1.04 2.57
CA VAL A 141 -12.79 0.14 2.78
C VAL A 141 -14.13 0.78 2.41
N PRO A 142 -14.44 2.05 2.76
CA PRO A 142 -15.69 2.66 2.32
C PRO A 142 -15.87 2.65 0.80
N GLY A 143 -14.81 3.01 0.06
CA GLY A 143 -14.85 2.99 -1.41
C GLY A 143 -14.98 1.59 -1.99
N LEU A 144 -14.29 0.61 -1.40
CA LEU A 144 -14.41 -0.80 -1.80
C LEU A 144 -15.83 -1.33 -1.59
N LEU A 145 -16.48 -0.99 -0.48
CA LEU A 145 -17.85 -1.40 -0.20
C LEU A 145 -18.84 -0.75 -1.19
N ASP A 146 -18.69 0.56 -1.47
CA ASP A 146 -19.50 1.25 -2.49
C ASP A 146 -19.37 0.56 -3.86
N GLU A 147 -18.14 0.17 -4.25
CA GLU A 147 -17.88 -0.53 -5.53
C GLU A 147 -18.49 -1.94 -5.57
N MET A 148 -18.38 -2.70 -4.48
CA MET A 148 -18.99 -4.03 -4.38
C MET A 148 -20.52 -3.96 -4.49
N THR A 149 -21.16 -3.01 -3.81
CA THR A 149 -22.62 -2.82 -3.89
C THR A 149 -23.06 -2.43 -5.29
N ALA A 150 -22.37 -1.48 -5.94
CA ALA A 150 -22.69 -1.08 -7.31
C ALA A 150 -22.55 -2.23 -8.32
N THR A 151 -21.57 -3.11 -8.13
CA THR A 151 -21.36 -4.28 -9.01
C THR A 151 -22.48 -5.32 -8.87
N THR A 152 -22.99 -5.53 -7.65
CA THR A 152 -24.13 -6.43 -7.38
C THR A 152 -25.41 -5.88 -8.01
N GLU A 153 -25.70 -4.59 -7.87
CA GLU A 153 -26.90 -3.96 -8.43
C GLU A 153 -26.93 -4.01 -9.97
N VAL A 154 -25.78 -3.82 -10.64
CA VAL A 154 -25.69 -3.93 -12.11
C VAL A 154 -25.92 -5.38 -12.58
N THR A 155 -25.42 -6.37 -11.85
CA THR A 155 -25.59 -7.78 -12.19
C THR A 155 -27.05 -8.22 -12.01
N GLU A 156 -27.71 -7.77 -10.94
CA GLU A 156 -29.13 -8.05 -10.69
C GLU A 156 -30.05 -7.35 -11.70
N ALA A 157 -29.77 -6.11 -12.08
CA ALA A 157 -30.51 -5.40 -13.12
C ALA A 157 -30.38 -6.06 -14.51
N THR A 158 -29.25 -6.69 -14.79
CA THR A 158 -29.00 -7.37 -16.07
C THR A 158 -29.63 -8.77 -16.13
N CYS A 159 -29.81 -9.44 -14.98
CA CYS A 159 -30.44 -10.77 -14.90
C CYS A 159 -31.95 -10.75 -14.57
N GLY A 160 -32.48 -9.66 -14.02
CA GLY A 160 -33.89 -9.52 -13.62
C GLY A 160 -34.85 -9.07 -14.74
N GLY A 161 -34.35 -8.82 -15.95
CA GLY A 161 -35.18 -8.48 -17.11
C GLY A 161 -35.64 -9.71 -17.88
N ARG A 162 -36.71 -10.38 -17.41
CA ARG A 162 -37.53 -11.29 -18.22
C ARG A 162 -39.01 -11.13 -17.87
#